data_AF-D0LRU0-F1
#
_entry.id   AF-D0LRU0-F1
#
_cell.length_a   1.000
_cell.length_b   1.000
_cell.length_c   1.000
_cell.angle_alpha   90.00
_cell.angle_beta   90.00
_cell.angle_gamma   90.00
#
_symmetry.space_group_name_H-M   'P 1'
#
loop_
_entity.id
_entity.type
_entity.pdbx_description
1 polymer ?
#
loop_
_entity_poly.entity_id
_entity_poly.type
_entity_poly.pdbx_seq_one_letter_code
_entity_poly.pdbx_strand_id
1 'polypeptide(L)'
;MYRTRSLSTFFSALCALALVGCGDDGGVPSAPGDGGGGTDASMPTDGGMGTDGGEPDIDSGTPPQIDAGVVSGVLINEVVLTPQRDWSKSGGVGEPFDGDPGTGTVSALDQYIEIINASDQTVSLSGWSIEVQDSSDGSVDATPLRNDEEANIVVRTSPGSSLASLKPGAFAILGNPTGTIGTDAYIVLRDNRGQLVDDVEIGDRADDDPSNGAPAPNQNGFAIGAFEEAIARPEGAGDTNNDGADFDKMFATPLRANVPPAPDEFDSTAPSAGAPDEGTDDWPINDFVRIKFSEQLKAADITASDLELRVNGLARAIDAITFSEFDSVILAGTTGVLPFGATVELVAKTTITDYAGNPLAAQQTITFNTEAAPPDSPAVMMTEICVEAQQDWSHSSGNGGIPFSKTPGTGSISASDEWIELRVITPTPLDLTDYTIEIFNGPSTDGPPLHITEFDDGKVDDGELRFFPATSVLTRVTTGTFVVLGNPTGSMDDDVYVILRDADGTILDEVEIGGINGSNDRGGDGANNGAPEPNLNGESTAIDRDETISRRVNGGGVHVDDGDDVDNWVHAAATLGAANTATDEPPPLPPAPGSARR
;
A
#
# COMPACT_ATOMS: atom_id res chain seq x y z
N MET A 1 6.95 -42.06 -8.95
CA MET A 1 6.52 -41.61 -7.62
C MET A 1 7.24 -40.27 -7.41
N TYR A 2 6.97 -39.19 -8.17
CA TYR A 2 5.77 -38.32 -8.25
C TYR A 2 5.39 -37.75 -6.89
N ARG A 3 5.34 -36.44 -6.61
CA ARG A 3 5.62 -35.19 -7.35
C ARG A 3 5.56 -34.12 -6.24
N THR A 4 6.60 -33.32 -5.99
CA THR A 4 6.44 -32.10 -5.16
C THR A 4 5.87 -31.02 -6.06
N ARG A 5 4.69 -30.51 -5.73
CA ARG A 5 4.07 -29.38 -6.43
C ARG A 5 4.64 -28.10 -5.84
N SER A 6 5.23 -27.29 -6.70
CA SER A 6 5.35 -25.85 -6.52
C SER A 6 3.95 -25.25 -6.30
N LEU A 7 3.85 -24.34 -5.34
CA LEU A 7 2.70 -23.47 -5.09
C LEU A 7 3.19 -22.04 -5.31
N SER A 8 3.23 -21.64 -6.58
CA SER A 8 3.15 -20.24 -6.99
C SER A 8 1.68 -19.97 -7.33
N THR A 9 1.02 -19.11 -6.55
CA THR A 9 -0.11 -18.32 -7.05
C THR A 9 -0.28 -17.09 -6.16
N PHE A 10 -0.33 -15.97 -6.86
CA PHE A 10 -0.17 -14.59 -6.41
C PHE A 10 -1.39 -14.03 -5.68
N PHE A 11 -1.09 -13.04 -4.83
CA PHE A 11 -2.00 -12.02 -4.32
C PHE A 11 -2.47 -11.09 -5.46
N SER A 12 -3.76 -10.73 -5.45
CA SER A 12 -4.29 -9.55 -6.14
C SER A 12 -5.59 -9.12 -5.47
N ALA A 13 -5.57 -7.97 -4.79
CA ALA A 13 -6.70 -7.08 -4.54
C ALA A 13 -6.09 -5.73 -4.07
N LEU A 14 -5.74 -4.84 -4.98
CA LEU A 14 -6.55 -3.73 -5.51
C LEU A 14 -6.78 -2.62 -4.48
N CYS A 15 -5.89 -1.62 -4.47
CA CYS A 15 -6.14 -0.30 -3.87
C CYS A 15 -6.15 0.72 -5.01
N ALA A 16 -7.31 1.29 -5.30
CA ALA A 16 -7.49 2.32 -6.33
C ALA A 16 -7.55 3.69 -5.65
N LEU A 17 -6.48 4.49 -5.78
CA LEU A 17 -6.47 5.89 -5.38
C LEU A 17 -6.53 6.78 -6.63
N ALA A 18 -7.61 7.56 -6.74
CA ALA A 18 -7.83 8.47 -7.86
C ALA A 18 -7.00 9.75 -7.69
N LEU A 19 -6.00 9.95 -8.57
CA LEU A 19 -5.35 11.25 -8.75
C LEU A 19 -6.20 12.13 -9.70
N VAL A 20 -6.70 13.25 -9.19
CA VAL A 20 -7.33 14.31 -9.99
C VAL A 20 -6.24 15.11 -10.69
N GLY A 21 -6.18 14.99 -12.02
CA GLY A 21 -5.30 15.77 -12.88
C GLY A 21 -5.67 17.25 -12.90
N CYS A 22 -4.68 18.10 -12.66
CA CYS A 22 -4.73 19.52 -12.95
C CYS A 22 -4.51 19.73 -14.46
N GLY A 23 -5.52 20.28 -15.14
CA GLY A 23 -5.42 20.70 -16.53
C GLY A 23 -5.12 22.19 -16.61
N ASP A 24 -3.92 22.51 -17.10
CA ASP A 24 -3.48 23.83 -17.54
C ASP A 24 -4.00 24.06 -18.97
N ASP A 25 -4.60 25.23 -19.26
CA ASP A 25 -4.89 25.66 -20.63
C ASP A 25 -4.80 27.20 -20.71
N GLY A 26 -3.79 27.64 -21.48
CA GLY A 26 -3.42 29.04 -21.63
C GLY A 26 -4.35 29.88 -22.53
N GLY A 27 -4.51 31.15 -22.14
CA GLY A 27 -4.09 32.29 -22.96
C GLY A 27 -4.99 32.91 -24.06
N VAL A 28 -5.72 33.97 -23.67
CA VAL A 28 -5.95 35.33 -24.32
C VAL A 28 -6.62 35.43 -25.73
N PRO A 29 -7.23 36.57 -26.17
CA PRO A 29 -7.43 37.88 -25.50
C PRO A 29 -8.80 38.63 -25.66
N SER A 30 -9.04 39.52 -24.68
CA SER A 30 -9.67 40.86 -24.65
C SER A 30 -10.65 41.35 -25.75
N ALA A 31 -11.85 41.82 -25.33
CA ALA A 31 -12.40 43.16 -25.62
C ALA A 31 -13.75 43.44 -24.85
N PRO A 32 -14.15 44.72 -24.63
CA PRO A 32 -15.06 45.13 -23.55
C PRO A 32 -16.41 45.76 -23.97
N GLY A 33 -17.32 45.94 -22.99
CA GLY A 33 -18.61 46.68 -23.07
C GLY A 33 -19.80 45.75 -22.81
N ASP A 34 -20.90 46.09 -22.14
CA ASP A 34 -21.57 47.32 -21.69
C ASP A 34 -22.68 46.79 -20.73
N GLY A 35 -22.95 47.33 -19.54
CA GLY A 35 -23.96 48.37 -19.32
C GLY A 35 -25.36 47.85 -18.92
N GLY A 36 -25.84 48.22 -17.72
CA GLY A 36 -27.27 48.25 -17.31
C GLY A 36 -27.83 46.94 -16.72
N GLY A 37 -28.51 46.89 -15.57
CA GLY A 37 -29.40 47.86 -14.95
C GLY A 37 -30.85 47.50 -15.27
N GLY A 38 -31.59 46.89 -14.34
CA GLY A 38 -33.02 46.61 -14.54
C GLY A 38 -33.66 45.75 -13.44
N THR A 39 -34.34 46.42 -12.53
CA THR A 39 -35.35 45.88 -11.60
C THR A 39 -36.66 45.53 -12.31
N ASP A 40 -37.43 44.64 -11.68
CA ASP A 40 -38.90 44.69 -11.49
C ASP A 40 -39.77 43.55 -12.10
N ALA A 41 -40.77 43.20 -11.29
CA ALA A 41 -42.12 42.71 -11.60
C ALA A 41 -42.39 41.22 -11.88
N SER A 42 -42.70 40.51 -10.78
CA SER A 42 -44.00 39.87 -10.48
C SER A 42 -44.81 39.10 -11.55
N MET A 43 -45.06 37.81 -11.20
CA MET A 43 -46.30 36.99 -11.32
C MET A 43 -46.72 36.49 -12.72
N PRO A 44 -47.48 35.37 -12.87
CA PRO A 44 -48.31 34.69 -11.86
C PRO A 44 -48.26 33.14 -11.82
N THR A 45 -48.93 32.64 -10.79
CA THR A 45 -49.50 31.29 -10.56
C THR A 45 -49.90 30.49 -11.81
N ASP A 46 -49.51 29.21 -11.85
CA ASP A 46 -50.37 28.15 -12.40
C ASP A 46 -50.17 26.85 -11.60
N GLY A 47 -51.30 26.23 -11.27
CA GLY A 47 -51.38 24.99 -10.52
C GLY A 47 -51.29 23.78 -11.45
N GLY A 48 -50.44 22.82 -11.09
CA GLY A 48 -50.40 21.51 -11.72
C GLY A 48 -50.37 20.43 -10.65
N MET A 49 -51.51 19.81 -10.39
CA MET A 49 -51.60 18.56 -9.64
C MET A 49 -50.87 17.45 -10.38
N GLY A 50 -50.05 16.71 -9.63
CA GLY A 50 -49.90 15.27 -9.75
C GLY A 50 -48.89 14.77 -10.78
N THR A 51 -47.74 14.32 -10.28
CA THR A 51 -47.35 12.90 -10.40
C THR A 51 -46.49 12.52 -9.21
N ASP A 52 -47.01 11.52 -8.51
CA ASP A 52 -46.42 10.69 -7.48
C ASP A 52 -45.11 10.04 -7.97
N GLY A 53 -44.11 9.96 -7.10
CA GLY A 53 -42.79 9.40 -7.41
C GLY A 53 -41.59 10.20 -6.87
N GLY A 54 -41.75 11.00 -5.82
CA GLY A 54 -40.60 11.59 -5.12
C GLY A 54 -39.81 10.50 -4.43
N GLU A 55 -38.53 10.37 -4.80
CA GLU A 55 -37.52 9.71 -3.96
C GLU A 55 -37.59 10.31 -2.55
N PRO A 56 -37.39 9.51 -1.48
CA PRO A 56 -37.38 10.05 -0.12
C PRO A 56 -36.22 11.04 0.00
N ASP A 57 -36.58 12.31 0.07
CA ASP A 57 -35.72 13.41 0.46
C ASP A 57 -35.35 13.22 1.95
N ILE A 58 -34.12 12.75 2.21
CA ILE A 58 -33.55 12.60 3.56
C ILE A 58 -32.82 13.90 3.98
N ASP A 59 -32.81 14.96 3.15
CA ASP A 59 -32.16 16.26 3.42
C ASP A 59 -32.99 17.19 4.34
N SER A 60 -33.69 16.64 5.32
CA SER A 60 -34.23 17.44 6.41
C SER A 60 -33.42 17.12 7.66
N GLY A 61 -32.48 18.00 8.02
CA GLY A 61 -31.61 17.95 9.21
C GLY A 61 -32.37 17.87 10.54
N THR A 62 -33.16 16.83 10.69
CA THR A 62 -33.95 16.42 11.84
C THR A 62 -33.94 14.89 11.76
N PRO A 63 -33.26 14.20 12.69
CA PRO A 63 -33.20 12.74 12.68
C PRO A 63 -34.61 12.16 12.54
N PRO A 64 -34.81 11.15 11.67
CA PRO A 64 -36.10 10.54 11.48
C PRO A 64 -36.68 10.08 12.84
N GLN A 65 -37.79 10.68 13.26
CA GLN A 65 -38.42 10.35 14.54
C GLN A 65 -39.00 8.93 14.50
N ILE A 66 -38.65 8.10 15.49
CA ILE A 66 -39.18 6.73 15.65
C ILE A 66 -40.71 6.75 15.69
N ASP A 67 -41.35 6.02 14.77
CA ASP A 67 -42.81 5.90 14.70
C ASP A 67 -43.34 5.11 15.91
N ALA A 68 -44.47 5.53 16.50
CA ALA A 68 -44.98 5.02 17.77
C ALA A 68 -45.46 3.54 17.74
N GLY A 69 -45.28 2.84 16.61
CA GLY A 69 -45.56 1.42 16.40
C GLY A 69 -44.32 0.53 16.23
N VAL A 70 -43.12 1.11 16.30
CA VAL A 70 -41.82 0.42 16.19
C VAL A 70 -41.58 -0.46 17.41
N VAL A 71 -40.91 -1.60 17.21
CA VAL A 71 -40.49 -2.48 18.31
C VAL A 71 -39.43 -1.76 19.14
N SER A 72 -39.84 -1.06 20.19
CA SER A 72 -38.94 -0.35 21.09
C SER A 72 -37.99 -1.34 21.79
N GLY A 73 -36.68 -1.08 21.74
CA GLY A 73 -35.67 -1.84 22.47
C GLY A 73 -34.93 -2.90 21.65
N VAL A 74 -34.94 -2.85 20.32
CA VAL A 74 -33.90 -3.49 19.51
C VAL A 74 -32.97 -2.39 19.04
N LEU A 75 -31.67 -2.54 19.29
CA LEU A 75 -30.67 -1.50 19.03
C LEU A 75 -29.51 -2.05 18.21
N ILE A 76 -28.90 -1.22 17.38
CA ILE A 76 -27.53 -1.40 16.90
C ILE A 76 -26.62 -1.32 18.13
N ASN A 77 -25.80 -2.36 18.28
CA ASN A 77 -24.98 -2.59 19.46
C ASN A 77 -23.50 -2.38 19.19
N GLU A 78 -23.01 -2.83 18.04
CA GLU A 78 -21.59 -2.83 17.73
C GLU A 78 -21.38 -2.80 16.22
N VAL A 79 -20.41 -2.02 15.76
CA VAL A 79 -20.06 -1.89 14.34
C VAL A 79 -18.55 -2.01 14.18
N VAL A 80 -18.10 -2.91 13.32
CA VAL A 80 -16.69 -3.08 12.96
C VAL A 80 -16.49 -2.71 11.49
N LEU A 81 -15.84 -1.57 11.27
CA LEU A 81 -15.63 -0.97 9.94
C LEU A 81 -14.23 -1.28 9.39
N THR A 82 -13.20 -1.19 10.23
CA THR A 82 -11.82 -1.53 9.87
C THR A 82 -11.34 -2.67 10.76
N PRO A 83 -11.75 -3.92 10.47
CA PRO A 83 -11.39 -5.06 11.29
C PRO A 83 -9.87 -5.18 11.39
N GLN A 84 -9.38 -5.53 12.57
CA GLN A 84 -7.97 -5.87 12.86
C GLN A 84 -7.83 -7.37 13.16
N ARG A 85 -8.93 -8.12 13.03
CA ARG A 85 -9.03 -9.56 13.33
C ARG A 85 -9.89 -10.29 12.29
N ASP A 86 -9.55 -11.55 12.00
CA ASP A 86 -10.25 -12.43 11.04
C ASP A 86 -11.56 -12.98 11.63
N TRP A 87 -12.56 -12.11 11.79
CA TRP A 87 -13.88 -12.48 12.32
C TRP A 87 -14.66 -13.45 11.44
N SER A 88 -14.45 -13.41 10.14
CA SER A 88 -15.02 -14.32 9.14
C SER A 88 -14.42 -15.72 9.18
N LYS A 89 -13.26 -15.89 9.84
CA LYS A 89 -12.50 -17.14 9.88
C LYS A 89 -12.12 -17.66 8.50
N SER A 90 -11.74 -16.76 7.61
CA SER A 90 -11.41 -17.04 6.20
C SER A 90 -10.38 -18.17 6.00
N GLY A 91 -9.49 -18.40 6.98
CA GLY A 91 -8.47 -19.46 6.97
C GLY A 91 -8.61 -20.55 8.04
N GLY A 92 -9.70 -20.55 8.82
CA GLY A 92 -9.73 -21.21 10.14
C GLY A 92 -10.72 -22.36 10.33
N VAL A 93 -10.68 -22.94 11.54
CA VAL A 93 -11.69 -23.88 12.06
C VAL A 93 -12.56 -23.10 13.05
N GLY A 94 -13.88 -23.22 12.95
CA GLY A 94 -14.83 -22.56 13.84
C GLY A 94 -16.00 -21.98 13.07
N GLU A 95 -16.92 -21.35 13.78
CA GLU A 95 -18.00 -20.59 13.16
C GLU A 95 -17.56 -19.12 12.99
N PRO A 96 -17.85 -18.47 11.85
CA PRO A 96 -17.59 -17.04 11.69
C PRO A 96 -18.39 -16.23 12.72
N PHE A 97 -17.82 -15.12 13.18
CA PHE A 97 -18.43 -14.17 14.12
C PHE A 97 -18.96 -14.82 15.43
N ASP A 98 -18.22 -15.78 15.99
CA ASP A 98 -18.63 -16.53 17.18
C ASP A 98 -18.03 -16.01 18.51
N GLY A 99 -17.36 -14.85 18.47
CA GLY A 99 -16.67 -14.26 19.61
C GLY A 99 -15.17 -14.55 19.66
N ASP A 100 -14.69 -15.52 18.88
CA ASP A 100 -13.26 -15.86 18.80
C ASP A 100 -12.75 -15.59 17.37
N PRO A 101 -11.71 -14.76 17.18
CA PRO A 101 -11.19 -14.48 15.84
C PRO A 101 -10.45 -15.69 15.24
N GLY A 102 -10.45 -15.77 13.91
CA GLY A 102 -9.67 -16.74 13.14
C GLY A 102 -8.19 -16.40 13.02
N THR A 103 -7.48 -17.21 12.25
CA THR A 103 -6.05 -17.03 11.92
C THR A 103 -5.82 -16.77 10.44
N GLY A 104 -6.88 -16.50 9.69
CA GLY A 104 -6.86 -16.16 8.27
C GLY A 104 -6.50 -14.70 8.04
N THR A 105 -6.81 -14.23 6.83
CA THR A 105 -6.51 -12.86 6.41
C THR A 105 -7.58 -11.92 6.94
N VAL A 106 -7.15 -10.82 7.56
CA VAL A 106 -8.04 -9.71 7.92
C VAL A 106 -8.39 -8.93 6.64
N SER A 107 -9.67 -8.76 6.37
CA SER A 107 -10.20 -8.21 5.12
C SER A 107 -11.57 -7.56 5.32
N ALA A 108 -12.16 -7.02 4.24
CA ALA A 108 -13.54 -6.52 4.28
C ALA A 108 -14.57 -7.61 4.66
N LEU A 109 -14.23 -8.90 4.54
CA LEU A 109 -15.08 -9.98 5.02
C LEU A 109 -15.19 -10.04 6.54
N ASP A 110 -14.33 -9.32 7.27
CA ASP A 110 -14.36 -9.30 8.72
C ASP A 110 -15.19 -8.13 9.27
N GLN A 111 -15.76 -7.29 8.38
CA GLN A 111 -16.72 -6.26 8.75
C GLN A 111 -18.04 -6.90 9.23
N TYR A 112 -18.60 -6.33 10.29
CA TYR A 112 -19.91 -6.75 10.78
C TYR A 112 -20.65 -5.64 11.53
N ILE A 113 -21.96 -5.82 11.63
CA ILE A 113 -22.88 -5.01 12.42
C ILE A 113 -23.64 -5.93 13.36
N GLU A 114 -23.60 -5.64 14.65
CA GLU A 114 -24.32 -6.37 15.68
C GLU A 114 -25.52 -5.59 16.18
N ILE A 115 -26.59 -6.33 16.46
CA ILE A 115 -27.86 -5.86 16.99
C ILE A 115 -28.13 -6.55 18.32
N ILE A 116 -28.59 -5.82 19.33
CA ILE A 116 -29.05 -6.35 20.62
C ILE A 116 -30.57 -6.21 20.76
N ASN A 117 -31.23 -7.24 21.28
CA ASN A 117 -32.59 -7.11 21.81
C ASN A 117 -32.53 -6.65 23.27
N ALA A 118 -32.46 -5.34 23.51
CA ALA A 118 -32.51 -4.71 24.82
C ALA A 118 -33.92 -4.70 25.46
N SER A 119 -34.96 -5.16 24.76
CA SER A 119 -36.33 -5.24 25.30
C SER A 119 -36.53 -6.43 26.26
N ASP A 120 -37.65 -6.44 26.98
CA ASP A 120 -38.04 -7.55 27.85
C ASP A 120 -38.85 -8.65 27.13
N GLN A 121 -39.08 -8.50 25.82
CA GLN A 121 -39.82 -9.45 24.99
C GLN A 121 -38.92 -10.15 23.97
N THR A 122 -39.33 -11.35 23.57
CA THR A 122 -38.74 -11.99 22.39
C THR A 122 -39.19 -11.27 21.12
N VAL A 123 -38.25 -10.90 20.25
CA VAL A 123 -38.51 -10.19 18.99
C VAL A 123 -38.20 -11.09 17.79
N SER A 124 -38.96 -10.93 16.70
CA SER A 124 -38.63 -11.53 15.41
C SER A 124 -38.02 -10.46 14.50
N LEU A 125 -36.77 -10.68 14.10
CA LEU A 125 -36.04 -9.90 13.10
C LEU A 125 -36.28 -10.40 11.67
N SER A 126 -37.25 -11.31 11.46
CA SER A 126 -37.52 -11.87 10.14
C SER A 126 -38.00 -10.80 9.16
N GLY A 127 -37.23 -10.59 8.10
CA GLY A 127 -37.51 -9.60 7.05
C GLY A 127 -36.98 -8.19 7.36
N TRP A 128 -36.25 -8.01 8.45
CA TRP A 128 -35.57 -6.76 8.78
C TRP A 128 -34.31 -6.59 7.90
N SER A 129 -33.80 -5.37 7.83
CA SER A 129 -32.60 -5.03 7.06
C SER A 129 -31.75 -3.97 7.77
N ILE A 130 -30.47 -3.94 7.40
CA ILE A 130 -29.55 -2.85 7.69
C ILE A 130 -29.33 -2.09 6.40
N GLU A 131 -29.47 -0.77 6.43
CA GLU A 131 -29.00 0.12 5.37
C GLU A 131 -27.71 0.78 5.85
N VAL A 132 -26.71 0.83 4.97
CA VAL A 132 -25.46 1.53 5.22
C VAL A 132 -25.32 2.59 4.16
N GLN A 133 -25.15 3.84 4.60
CA GLN A 133 -24.74 4.93 3.75
C GLN A 133 -23.27 5.21 4.00
N ASP A 134 -22.42 4.93 3.01
CA ASP A 134 -20.98 5.22 3.08
C ASP A 134 -20.74 6.69 2.71
N SER A 135 -20.09 7.45 3.59
CA SER A 135 -19.84 8.88 3.35
C SER A 135 -18.77 9.12 2.28
N SER A 136 -17.94 8.12 1.97
CA SER A 136 -16.86 8.24 0.98
C SER A 136 -17.37 8.29 -0.46
N ASP A 137 -18.47 7.62 -0.77
CA ASP A 137 -19.06 7.58 -2.11
C ASP A 137 -20.56 7.95 -2.15
N GLY A 138 -21.19 8.13 -0.99
CA GLY A 138 -22.61 8.47 -0.85
C GLY A 138 -23.55 7.33 -1.23
N SER A 139 -23.04 6.12 -1.46
CA SER A 139 -23.85 4.94 -1.78
C SER A 139 -24.71 4.55 -0.59
N VAL A 140 -25.86 3.94 -0.87
CA VAL A 140 -26.76 3.40 0.15
C VAL A 140 -27.02 1.93 -0.18
N ASP A 141 -26.45 1.04 0.62
CA ASP A 141 -26.56 -0.41 0.45
C ASP A 141 -27.46 -1.02 1.53
N ALA A 142 -28.51 -1.72 1.08
CA ALA A 142 -29.46 -2.39 1.97
C ALA A 142 -29.17 -3.89 2.05
N THR A 143 -28.78 -4.36 3.23
CA THR A 143 -28.49 -5.76 3.51
C THR A 143 -29.61 -6.41 4.33
N PRO A 144 -30.31 -7.44 3.83
CA PRO A 144 -31.33 -8.13 4.61
C PRO A 144 -30.69 -8.97 5.74
N LEU A 145 -31.33 -9.02 6.92
CA LEU A 145 -30.93 -9.91 8.01
C LEU A 145 -31.32 -11.35 7.69
N ARG A 146 -30.53 -12.01 6.83
CA ARG A 146 -30.60 -13.43 6.50
C ARG A 146 -29.24 -13.90 5.97
N ASN A 147 -28.93 -15.19 6.16
CA ASN A 147 -27.80 -15.78 5.44
C ASN A 147 -28.09 -15.77 3.93
N ASP A 148 -27.08 -15.44 3.13
CA ASP A 148 -27.14 -15.49 1.67
C ASP A 148 -25.77 -15.92 1.13
N GLU A 149 -25.69 -17.15 0.59
CA GLU A 149 -24.43 -17.70 0.09
C GLU A 149 -23.95 -17.00 -1.19
N GLU A 150 -24.86 -16.47 -2.01
CA GLU A 150 -24.48 -15.80 -3.28
C GLU A 150 -23.88 -14.41 -3.01
N ALA A 151 -24.45 -13.71 -2.04
CA ALA A 151 -23.95 -12.40 -1.59
C ALA A 151 -22.90 -12.52 -0.46
N ASN A 152 -22.54 -13.74 -0.06
CA ASN A 152 -21.64 -14.03 1.06
C ASN A 152 -22.06 -13.44 2.42
N ILE A 153 -23.36 -13.16 2.61
CA ILE A 153 -23.89 -12.59 3.85
C ILE A 153 -23.99 -13.67 4.92
N VAL A 154 -23.43 -13.40 6.10
CA VAL A 154 -23.41 -14.32 7.23
C VAL A 154 -24.19 -13.72 8.40
N VAL A 155 -25.19 -14.45 8.89
CA VAL A 155 -25.94 -14.05 10.09
C VAL A 155 -25.73 -15.06 11.22
N ARG A 156 -25.43 -14.54 12.40
CA ARG A 156 -25.26 -15.30 13.64
C ARG A 156 -26.14 -14.72 14.74
N THR A 157 -26.52 -15.55 15.70
CA THR A 157 -27.31 -15.12 16.86
C THR A 157 -26.79 -15.80 18.12
N SER A 158 -26.99 -15.18 19.27
CA SER A 158 -26.59 -15.78 20.55
C SER A 158 -27.19 -17.18 20.74
N PRO A 159 -26.51 -18.08 21.48
CA PRO A 159 -26.98 -19.44 21.71
C PRO A 159 -28.43 -19.51 22.20
N GLY A 160 -29.24 -20.29 21.50
CA GLY A 160 -30.65 -20.50 21.85
C GLY A 160 -31.60 -19.39 21.40
N SER A 161 -31.11 -18.39 20.67
CA SER A 161 -31.92 -17.43 19.89
C SER A 161 -31.94 -17.81 18.40
N SER A 162 -32.77 -17.11 17.63
CA SER A 162 -32.77 -17.13 16.16
C SER A 162 -33.37 -15.84 15.64
N LEU A 163 -33.25 -15.55 14.35
CA LEU A 163 -33.88 -14.36 13.76
C LEU A 163 -35.42 -14.35 13.89
N ALA A 164 -36.07 -15.51 14.00
CA ALA A 164 -37.51 -15.57 14.23
C ALA A 164 -37.89 -15.40 15.72
N SER A 165 -36.91 -15.44 16.63
CA SER A 165 -37.11 -15.49 18.07
C SER A 165 -35.85 -15.05 18.82
N LEU A 166 -35.44 -13.80 18.63
CA LEU A 166 -34.31 -13.19 19.34
C LEU A 166 -34.76 -12.89 20.78
N LYS A 167 -34.18 -13.59 21.75
CA LYS A 167 -34.56 -13.47 23.17
C LYS A 167 -34.12 -12.12 23.76
N PRO A 168 -34.75 -11.66 24.87
CA PRO A 168 -34.25 -10.54 25.66
C PRO A 168 -32.76 -10.70 26.01
N GLY A 169 -31.99 -9.64 25.79
CA GLY A 169 -30.54 -9.57 26.00
C GLY A 169 -29.70 -10.40 25.03
N ALA A 170 -30.30 -10.98 23.98
CA ALA A 170 -29.56 -11.71 22.96
C ALA A 170 -29.14 -10.80 21.79
N PHE A 171 -28.07 -11.22 21.13
CA PHE A 171 -27.41 -10.53 20.03
C PHE A 171 -27.68 -11.22 18.69
N ALA A 172 -27.65 -10.45 17.62
CA ALA A 172 -27.65 -10.91 16.24
C ALA A 172 -26.58 -10.15 15.45
N ILE A 173 -25.70 -10.87 14.77
CA ILE A 173 -24.63 -10.29 13.93
C ILE A 173 -25.03 -10.45 12.47
N LEU A 174 -24.84 -9.37 11.72
CA LEU A 174 -24.75 -9.34 10.27
C LEU A 174 -23.29 -9.15 9.88
N GLY A 175 -22.61 -10.23 9.51
CA GLY A 175 -21.28 -10.21 8.93
C GLY A 175 -21.35 -10.15 7.41
N ASN A 176 -20.33 -9.56 6.78
CA ASN A 176 -20.29 -9.29 5.35
C ASN A 176 -21.51 -8.47 4.88
N PRO A 177 -21.73 -7.26 5.44
CA PRO A 177 -22.73 -6.36 4.88
C PRO A 177 -22.45 -6.14 3.38
N THR A 178 -23.50 -5.90 2.60
CA THR A 178 -23.36 -5.58 1.18
C THR A 178 -22.63 -4.26 1.04
N GLY A 179 -21.72 -4.18 0.06
CA GLY A 179 -20.84 -3.04 -0.12
C GLY A 179 -19.54 -3.19 0.67
N THR A 180 -18.73 -2.14 0.68
CA THR A 180 -17.64 -1.96 1.64
C THR A 180 -18.07 -0.79 2.51
N ILE A 181 -18.00 -0.94 3.82
CA ILE A 181 -18.29 0.19 4.69
C ILE A 181 -17.00 0.95 4.95
N GLY A 182 -16.94 2.20 4.52
CA GLY A 182 -15.87 3.14 4.84
C GLY A 182 -15.75 3.42 6.34
N THR A 183 -14.82 4.30 6.70
CA THR A 183 -14.58 4.69 8.10
C THR A 183 -15.63 5.65 8.65
N ASP A 184 -16.40 6.28 7.77
CA ASP A 184 -17.42 7.27 8.06
C ASP A 184 -18.72 6.80 7.41
N ALA A 185 -19.72 6.44 8.21
CA ALA A 185 -20.92 5.75 7.74
C ALA A 185 -22.15 6.09 8.58
N TYR A 186 -23.31 6.17 7.93
CA TYR A 186 -24.60 6.26 8.59
C TYR A 186 -25.36 4.94 8.41
N ILE A 187 -25.66 4.27 9.52
CA ILE A 187 -26.19 2.90 9.53
C ILE A 187 -27.61 2.94 10.10
N VAL A 188 -28.54 2.33 9.38
CA VAL A 188 -29.97 2.35 9.73
C VAL A 188 -30.51 0.94 9.84
N LEU A 189 -31.07 0.61 11.00
CA LEU A 189 -31.82 -0.63 11.22
C LEU A 189 -33.29 -0.42 10.86
N ARG A 190 -33.80 -1.23 9.93
CA ARG A 190 -35.21 -1.22 9.51
C ARG A 190 -35.93 -2.51 9.85
N ASP A 191 -37.18 -2.37 10.26
CA ASP A 191 -38.06 -3.51 10.48
C ASP A 191 -38.58 -4.12 9.16
N ASN A 192 -39.39 -5.17 9.26
CA ASN A 192 -39.95 -5.86 8.08
C ASN A 192 -40.98 -5.06 7.27
N ARG A 193 -41.31 -3.85 7.70
CA ARG A 193 -42.15 -2.89 6.98
C ARG A 193 -41.33 -1.72 6.44
N GLY A 194 -40.01 -1.73 6.65
CA GLY A 194 -39.11 -0.63 6.29
C GLY A 194 -39.14 0.55 7.27
N GLN A 195 -39.76 0.39 8.44
CA GLN A 195 -39.78 1.45 9.45
C GLN A 195 -38.43 1.51 10.16
N LEU A 196 -37.95 2.72 10.45
CA LEU A 196 -36.75 2.94 11.26
C LEU A 196 -36.95 2.32 12.65
N VAL A 197 -35.96 1.55 13.09
CA VAL A 197 -35.90 0.96 14.44
C VAL A 197 -34.84 1.63 15.29
N ASP A 198 -33.63 1.75 14.73
CA ASP A 198 -32.47 2.37 15.35
C ASP A 198 -31.55 2.87 14.23
N ASP A 199 -30.69 3.83 14.54
CA ASP A 199 -29.68 4.36 13.65
C ASP A 199 -28.39 4.68 14.43
N VAL A 200 -27.27 4.71 13.72
CA VAL A 200 -25.99 5.18 14.25
C VAL A 200 -25.22 5.90 13.17
N GLU A 201 -24.73 7.08 13.50
CA GLU A 201 -23.74 7.82 12.73
C GLU A 201 -22.34 7.54 13.28
N ILE A 202 -21.42 7.15 12.39
CA ILE A 202 -20.01 6.95 12.68
C ILE A 202 -19.20 7.93 11.83
N GLY A 203 -18.32 8.71 12.46
CA GLY A 203 -17.70 9.85 11.81
C GLY A 203 -18.54 11.11 11.91
N ASP A 204 -18.01 12.22 11.39
CA ASP A 204 -18.78 13.46 11.22
C ASP A 204 -19.25 13.53 9.76
N ARG A 205 -20.56 13.43 9.51
CA ARG A 205 -21.10 13.77 8.18
C ARG A 205 -21.04 15.29 7.99
N ALA A 206 -20.99 15.74 6.74
CA ALA A 206 -20.85 17.17 6.45
C ALA A 206 -22.17 17.96 6.56
N ASP A 207 -23.31 17.28 6.69
CA ASP A 207 -24.68 17.78 6.56
C ASP A 207 -25.52 17.71 7.85
N ASP A 208 -24.98 17.20 8.97
CA ASP A 208 -25.62 17.14 10.29
C ASP A 208 -24.88 17.99 11.36
N ASP A 209 -25.33 17.88 12.61
CA ASP A 209 -24.70 18.55 13.74
C ASP A 209 -23.39 17.81 14.05
N PRO A 210 -22.20 18.38 13.82
CA PRO A 210 -20.90 17.69 13.94
C PRO A 210 -20.51 17.29 15.38
N SER A 211 -21.50 17.18 16.27
CA SER A 211 -21.36 16.77 17.66
C SER A 211 -22.13 15.49 18.01
N ASN A 212 -22.86 14.87 17.06
CA ASN A 212 -23.59 13.63 17.28
C ASN A 212 -22.87 12.36 16.77
N GLY A 213 -21.87 12.47 15.89
CA GLY A 213 -21.14 11.33 15.34
C GLY A 213 -20.34 10.53 16.37
N ALA A 214 -20.42 9.20 16.30
CA ALA A 214 -19.59 8.29 17.09
C ALA A 214 -18.20 8.09 16.47
N PRO A 215 -17.15 7.85 17.28
CA PRO A 215 -17.15 7.76 18.74
C PRO A 215 -17.04 9.11 19.46
N ALA A 216 -16.58 10.16 18.77
CA ALA A 216 -16.45 11.52 19.29
C ALA A 216 -16.30 12.51 18.12
N PRO A 217 -16.49 13.82 18.34
CA PRO A 217 -16.34 14.82 17.27
C PRO A 217 -14.96 14.76 16.61
N ASN A 218 -14.92 14.77 15.28
CA ASN A 218 -13.72 14.62 14.43
C ASN A 218 -13.00 13.28 14.59
N GLN A 219 -13.68 12.24 15.09
CA GLN A 219 -13.19 10.87 15.07
C GLN A 219 -14.11 10.03 14.18
N ASN A 220 -13.55 9.00 13.55
CA ASN A 220 -14.28 8.08 12.71
C ASN A 220 -14.04 6.63 13.14
N GLY A 221 -14.63 5.68 12.42
CA GLY A 221 -14.50 4.25 12.67
C GLY A 221 -13.17 3.61 12.29
N PHE A 222 -12.15 4.40 11.90
CA PHE A 222 -10.82 3.87 11.61
C PHE A 222 -10.14 3.34 12.89
N ALA A 223 -9.62 2.12 12.82
CA ALA A 223 -8.94 1.45 13.90
C ALA A 223 -7.46 1.24 13.57
N ILE A 224 -6.60 1.59 14.52
CA ILE A 224 -5.16 1.37 14.40
C ILE A 224 -4.76 0.00 14.99
N GLY A 225 -5.56 -0.53 15.92
CA GLY A 225 -5.34 -1.81 16.59
C GLY A 225 -6.62 -2.48 17.06
N ALA A 226 -6.52 -3.73 17.50
CA ALA A 226 -7.63 -4.57 17.91
C ALA A 226 -8.43 -4.01 19.11
N PHE A 227 -7.82 -3.14 19.93
CA PHE A 227 -8.47 -2.50 21.08
C PHE A 227 -9.58 -1.50 20.73
N GLU A 228 -9.58 -0.99 19.51
CA GLU A 228 -10.47 0.08 19.08
C GLU A 228 -11.12 -0.22 17.73
N GLU A 229 -11.14 -1.50 17.35
CA GLU A 229 -11.68 -1.92 16.06
C GLU A 229 -13.21 -1.86 15.95
N ALA A 230 -13.90 -1.72 17.08
CA ALA A 230 -15.35 -1.60 17.12
C ALA A 230 -15.79 -0.23 17.64
N ILE A 231 -16.82 0.34 16.99
CA ILE A 231 -17.66 1.40 17.52
C ILE A 231 -18.85 0.71 18.19
N ALA A 232 -18.88 0.73 19.52
CA ALA A 232 -19.76 -0.15 20.28
C ALA A 232 -20.48 0.59 21.41
N ARG A 233 -21.75 0.26 21.60
CA ARG A 233 -22.60 0.77 22.68
C ARG A 233 -22.21 0.07 23.98
N PRO A 234 -21.66 0.75 25.01
CA PRO A 234 -21.25 0.11 26.26
C PRO A 234 -22.39 -0.66 26.96
N GLU A 235 -22.08 -1.71 27.71
CA GLU A 235 -23.09 -2.54 28.38
C GLU A 235 -24.04 -1.69 29.24
N GLY A 236 -25.33 -1.74 28.90
CA GLY A 236 -26.39 -1.02 29.60
C GLY A 236 -26.59 0.42 29.16
N ALA A 237 -25.80 0.94 28.21
CA ALA A 237 -26.12 2.18 27.53
C ALA A 237 -27.39 2.00 26.69
N GLY A 238 -28.25 3.04 26.71
CA GLY A 238 -29.44 3.11 25.87
C GLY A 238 -29.15 3.86 24.57
N ASP A 239 -30.19 4.05 23.77
CA ASP A 239 -30.20 4.98 22.64
C ASP A 239 -30.79 6.31 23.11
N THR A 240 -29.97 7.36 23.02
CA THR A 240 -30.33 8.75 23.33
C THR A 240 -30.43 9.62 22.08
N ASN A 241 -30.30 9.02 20.88
CA ASN A 241 -30.14 9.68 19.59
C ASN A 241 -28.95 10.64 19.55
N ASN A 242 -27.91 10.36 20.33
CA ASN A 242 -26.64 11.06 20.31
C ASN A 242 -25.53 10.01 20.28
N ASP A 243 -25.12 9.62 19.07
CA ASP A 243 -24.27 8.46 18.86
C ASP A 243 -22.89 8.64 19.53
N GLY A 244 -22.32 9.85 19.48
CA GLY A 244 -21.09 10.21 20.20
C GLY A 244 -21.21 10.20 21.74
N ALA A 245 -22.42 10.11 22.30
CA ALA A 245 -22.63 9.87 23.72
C ALA A 245 -22.96 8.41 24.05
N ASP A 246 -23.43 7.65 23.07
CA ASP A 246 -23.94 6.31 23.25
C ASP A 246 -22.93 5.22 22.86
N PHE A 247 -21.97 5.53 21.99
CA PHE A 247 -20.97 4.62 21.46
C PHE A 247 -19.54 5.06 21.81
N ASP A 248 -18.69 4.08 22.09
CA ASP A 248 -17.26 4.26 22.33
C ASP A 248 -16.45 3.37 21.37
N LYS A 249 -15.19 3.74 21.12
CA LYS A 249 -14.20 2.83 20.55
C LYS A 249 -13.80 1.78 21.58
N MET A 250 -13.91 0.49 21.22
CA MET A 250 -13.47 -0.61 22.07
C MET A 250 -13.16 -1.88 21.27
N PHE A 251 -12.80 -2.95 21.97
CA PHE A 251 -12.68 -4.25 21.35
C PHE A 251 -14.00 -4.70 20.76
N ALA A 252 -13.91 -5.31 19.59
CA ALA A 252 -15.00 -6.13 19.09
C ALA A 252 -15.29 -7.31 20.05
N THR A 253 -16.55 -7.47 20.44
CA THR A 253 -17.04 -8.53 21.33
C THR A 253 -18.24 -9.29 20.75
N PRO A 254 -18.10 -9.90 19.56
CA PRO A 254 -19.25 -10.46 18.85
C PRO A 254 -19.98 -11.52 19.69
N LEU A 255 -21.31 -11.40 19.73
CA LEU A 255 -22.30 -12.17 20.48
C LEU A 255 -22.20 -12.02 22.01
N ARG A 256 -21.55 -10.97 22.51
CA ARG A 256 -21.36 -10.70 23.94
C ARG A 256 -21.66 -9.23 24.24
N ALA A 257 -21.82 -8.92 25.53
CA ALA A 257 -21.98 -7.55 25.95
C ALA A 257 -20.67 -6.78 25.75
N ASN A 258 -20.79 -5.57 25.23
CA ASN A 258 -19.73 -4.58 25.10
C ASN A 258 -19.36 -4.03 26.48
N VAL A 259 -18.72 -4.85 27.30
CA VAL A 259 -18.17 -4.37 28.56
C VAL A 259 -16.92 -3.60 28.19
N PRO A 260 -16.88 -2.25 28.34
CA PRO A 260 -15.61 -1.55 28.20
C PRO A 260 -14.64 -2.29 29.10
N PRO A 261 -13.48 -2.71 28.58
CA PRO A 261 -12.50 -3.35 29.44
C PRO A 261 -12.36 -2.44 30.66
N ALA A 262 -12.52 -3.01 31.85
CA ALA A 262 -12.07 -2.27 33.01
C ALA A 262 -10.62 -1.86 32.67
N PRO A 263 -10.20 -0.60 32.87
CA PRO A 263 -8.78 -0.34 33.02
C PRO A 263 -8.34 -1.42 33.98
N ASP A 264 -7.45 -2.32 33.55
CA ASP A 264 -7.10 -3.45 34.39
C ASP A 264 -6.24 -2.85 35.51
N GLU A 265 -6.85 -2.16 36.47
CA GLU A 265 -6.18 -1.45 37.57
C GLU A 265 -5.40 -2.45 38.44
N PHE A 266 -5.57 -3.75 38.17
CA PHE A 266 -4.85 -4.85 38.78
C PHE A 266 -3.67 -5.35 37.97
N ASP A 267 -3.59 -5.08 36.66
CA ASP A 267 -2.36 -5.29 35.92
C ASP A 267 -1.42 -4.11 36.15
N SER A 268 -0.31 -4.41 36.81
CA SER A 268 0.76 -3.46 37.12
C SER A 268 2.09 -3.91 36.51
N THR A 269 2.03 -4.92 35.64
CA THR A 269 3.20 -5.45 34.96
C THR A 269 3.47 -4.53 33.77
N ALA A 270 4.66 -3.94 33.75
CA ALA A 270 5.06 -3.17 32.58
C ALA A 270 5.33 -4.11 31.39
N PRO A 271 5.00 -3.69 30.16
CA PRO A 271 5.39 -4.43 28.98
C PRO A 271 6.92 -4.52 28.89
N SER A 272 7.39 -5.60 28.29
CA SER A 272 8.79 -5.79 27.91
C SER A 272 8.85 -6.03 26.41
N ALA A 273 9.92 -5.56 25.75
CA ALA A 273 10.07 -5.66 24.31
C ALA A 273 11.30 -6.48 23.93
N GLY A 274 11.24 -7.13 22.78
CA GLY A 274 12.33 -7.91 22.20
C GLY A 274 12.19 -8.02 20.69
N ALA A 275 13.23 -8.55 20.04
CA ALA A 275 13.14 -8.89 18.62
C ALA A 275 12.09 -10.00 18.44
N PRO A 276 11.17 -9.89 17.46
CA PRO A 276 10.15 -10.91 17.20
C PRO A 276 10.77 -12.26 16.84
N ASP A 277 11.93 -12.22 16.16
CA ASP A 277 12.75 -13.36 15.82
C ASP A 277 14.17 -13.11 16.36
N GLU A 278 14.60 -13.84 17.40
CA GLU A 278 15.98 -13.73 17.88
C GLU A 278 16.95 -14.25 16.80
N GLY A 279 17.87 -13.40 16.34
CA GLY A 279 19.08 -13.83 15.62
C GLY A 279 19.01 -13.87 14.09
N THR A 280 18.16 -13.08 13.44
CA THR A 280 18.24 -12.91 11.98
C THR A 280 19.30 -11.87 11.63
N ASP A 281 20.54 -12.33 11.47
CA ASP A 281 21.33 -11.78 10.37
C ASP A 281 20.52 -12.09 9.09
N ASP A 282 20.36 -11.12 8.19
CA ASP A 282 19.53 -11.20 6.98
C ASP A 282 18.06 -10.72 7.10
N TRP A 283 17.83 -9.55 7.72
CA TRP A 283 16.54 -8.87 7.60
C TRP A 283 16.29 -8.35 6.18
N PRO A 284 15.15 -8.66 5.53
CA PRO A 284 14.86 -8.16 4.18
C PRO A 284 14.83 -6.64 4.15
N ILE A 285 15.54 -6.04 3.21
CA ILE A 285 15.67 -4.57 3.17
C ILE A 285 14.35 -3.83 2.91
N ASN A 286 13.36 -4.54 2.36
CA ASN A 286 12.06 -4.02 1.95
C ASN A 286 10.91 -4.44 2.89
N ASP A 287 11.20 -4.98 4.07
CA ASP A 287 10.19 -5.39 5.05
C ASP A 287 10.07 -4.38 6.20
N PHE A 288 8.91 -4.36 6.86
CA PHE A 288 8.67 -3.57 8.07
C PHE A 288 9.65 -3.96 9.16
N VAL A 289 10.19 -2.97 9.87
CA VAL A 289 10.96 -3.25 11.08
C VAL A 289 10.00 -3.56 12.22
N ARG A 290 10.08 -4.75 12.81
CA ARG A 290 9.16 -5.17 13.87
C ARG A 290 9.80 -5.33 15.23
N ILE A 291 9.06 -4.97 16.27
CA ILE A 291 9.40 -5.19 17.67
C ILE A 291 8.22 -5.87 18.39
N LYS A 292 8.52 -6.92 19.15
CA LYS A 292 7.53 -7.73 19.87
C LYS A 292 7.52 -7.40 21.34
N PHE A 293 6.34 -7.28 21.90
CA PHE A 293 6.09 -7.01 23.31
C PHE A 293 5.54 -8.25 24.02
N SER A 294 5.74 -8.31 25.33
CA SER A 294 5.27 -9.41 26.18
C SER A 294 3.74 -9.50 26.31
N GLU A 295 3.06 -8.44 25.91
CA GLU A 295 1.62 -8.25 26.06
C GLU A 295 1.10 -7.22 25.04
N GLN A 296 -0.20 -7.04 25.04
CA GLN A 296 -0.90 -6.16 24.11
C GLN A 296 -0.69 -4.68 24.48
N LEU A 297 -0.42 -3.85 23.47
CA LEU A 297 -0.17 -2.43 23.65
C LEU A 297 -1.42 -1.58 23.45
N LYS A 298 -1.44 -0.39 24.06
CA LYS A 298 -2.46 0.62 23.74
C LYS A 298 -2.14 1.31 22.41
N ALA A 299 -2.34 0.59 21.31
CA ALA A 299 -1.94 0.98 19.94
C ALA A 299 -2.35 2.41 19.55
N ALA A 300 -3.55 2.83 19.91
CA ALA A 300 -4.11 4.17 19.62
C ALA A 300 -3.26 5.34 20.16
N ASP A 301 -2.52 5.13 21.26
CA ASP A 301 -1.69 6.16 21.89
C ASP A 301 -0.27 6.21 21.31
N ILE A 302 0.09 5.26 20.43
CA ILE A 302 1.45 5.09 19.93
C ILE A 302 1.59 5.78 18.58
N THR A 303 2.63 6.60 18.47
CA THR A 303 2.97 7.39 17.30
C THR A 303 4.43 7.20 16.90
N ALA A 304 4.85 7.73 15.74
CA ALA A 304 6.25 7.75 15.34
C ALA A 304 7.17 8.42 16.36
N SER A 305 6.63 9.29 17.23
CA SER A 305 7.40 9.94 18.29
C SER A 305 7.76 9.01 19.45
N ASP A 306 7.06 7.89 19.60
CA ASP A 306 7.29 6.87 20.63
C ASP A 306 8.37 5.86 20.22
N LEU A 307 8.77 5.91 18.94
CA LEU A 307 9.82 5.10 18.35
C LEU A 307 11.01 5.98 17.92
N GLU A 308 12.14 5.35 17.69
CA GLU A 308 13.28 5.93 16.99
C GLU A 308 13.96 4.82 16.18
N LEU A 309 14.09 5.03 14.88
CA LEU A 309 14.80 4.14 13.98
C LEU A 309 16.20 4.69 13.72
N ARG A 310 17.21 3.84 13.83
CA ARG A 310 18.58 4.17 13.43
C ARG A 310 19.12 3.14 12.47
N VAL A 311 19.81 3.60 11.43
CA VAL A 311 20.48 2.77 10.44
C VAL A 311 21.95 3.18 10.43
N ASN A 312 22.85 2.23 10.71
CA ASN A 312 24.28 2.47 10.88
C ASN A 312 24.58 3.61 11.89
N GLY A 313 23.74 3.76 12.91
CA GLY A 313 23.83 4.79 13.95
C GLY A 313 23.27 6.17 13.57
N LEU A 314 22.75 6.35 12.35
CA LEU A 314 22.09 7.57 11.91
C LEU A 314 20.58 7.46 12.08
N ALA A 315 19.93 8.50 12.60
CA ALA A 315 18.49 8.52 12.77
C ALA A 315 17.77 8.56 11.41
N ARG A 316 16.75 7.72 11.25
CA ARG A 316 15.89 7.66 10.06
C ARG A 316 14.42 7.88 10.47
N ALA A 317 13.63 8.46 9.56
CA ALA A 317 12.21 8.67 9.79
C ALA A 317 11.44 7.34 9.72
N ILE A 318 10.35 7.27 10.49
CA ILE A 318 9.33 6.22 10.43
C ILE A 318 8.12 6.88 9.78
N ASP A 319 7.66 6.35 8.65
CA ASP A 319 6.56 6.90 7.85
C ASP A 319 5.21 6.25 8.18
N ALA A 320 5.23 4.97 8.53
CA ALA A 320 4.05 4.20 8.90
C ALA A 320 4.26 3.44 10.20
N ILE A 321 3.19 3.31 10.98
CA ILE A 321 3.12 2.39 12.11
C ILE A 321 1.83 1.59 11.96
N THR A 322 1.96 0.27 12.06
CA THR A 322 0.83 -0.63 12.17
C THR A 322 1.12 -1.70 13.22
N PHE A 323 0.13 -2.53 13.52
CA PHE A 323 0.16 -3.48 14.62
C PHE A 323 -0.21 -4.87 14.14
N SER A 324 0.34 -5.88 14.80
CA SER A 324 0.00 -7.28 14.56
C SER A 324 0.06 -8.08 15.86
N GLU A 325 -0.33 -9.36 15.78
CA GLU A 325 -0.40 -10.27 16.93
C GLU A 325 -1.17 -9.67 18.11
N PHE A 326 -2.37 -9.13 17.85
CA PHE A 326 -3.21 -8.48 18.86
C PHE A 326 -2.51 -7.30 19.54
N ASP A 327 -1.94 -6.41 18.74
CA ASP A 327 -1.24 -5.20 19.18
C ASP A 327 -0.02 -5.45 20.08
N SER A 328 0.46 -6.71 20.13
CA SER A 328 1.70 -7.05 20.84
C SER A 328 2.94 -6.94 19.95
N VAL A 329 2.77 -6.72 18.64
CA VAL A 329 3.88 -6.46 17.71
C VAL A 329 3.65 -5.14 16.99
N ILE A 330 4.60 -4.23 17.10
CA ILE A 330 4.65 -3.00 16.30
C ILE A 330 5.38 -3.32 15.00
N LEU A 331 4.80 -2.92 13.88
CA LEU A 331 5.39 -2.92 12.53
C LEU A 331 5.67 -1.46 12.15
N ALA A 332 6.95 -1.08 12.11
CA ALA A 332 7.40 0.27 11.77
C ALA A 332 7.89 0.30 10.31
N GLY A 333 7.20 1.08 9.49
CA GLY A 333 7.60 1.37 8.11
C GLY A 333 8.83 2.27 8.09
N THR A 334 9.67 2.09 7.08
CA THR A 334 10.87 2.90 6.89
C THR A 334 10.71 3.73 5.63
N THR A 335 11.09 5.00 5.68
CA THR A 335 11.09 5.83 4.46
C THR A 335 12.11 5.28 3.47
N GLY A 336 11.64 4.65 2.41
CA GLY A 336 12.47 3.92 1.44
C GLY A 336 13.00 2.60 1.99
N VAL A 337 13.81 1.92 1.17
CA VAL A 337 14.39 0.62 1.47
C VAL A 337 15.57 0.75 2.43
N LEU A 338 15.80 -0.24 3.28
CA LEU A 338 16.98 -0.28 4.17
C LEU A 338 18.26 -0.60 3.37
N PRO A 339 19.42 -0.04 3.71
CA PRO A 339 20.67 -0.43 3.05
C PRO A 339 21.01 -1.88 3.37
N PHE A 340 21.68 -2.56 2.44
CA PHE A 340 22.22 -3.90 2.68
C PHE A 340 23.34 -3.91 3.72
N GLY A 341 23.47 -5.03 4.43
CA GLY A 341 24.50 -5.28 5.44
C GLY A 341 24.52 -4.25 6.57
N ALA A 342 23.44 -3.50 6.72
CA ALA A 342 23.33 -2.39 7.65
C ALA A 342 22.90 -2.87 9.02
N THR A 343 23.48 -2.26 10.05
CA THR A 343 23.00 -2.44 11.41
C THR A 343 21.83 -1.51 11.65
N VAL A 344 20.67 -2.09 11.93
CA VAL A 344 19.45 -1.34 12.22
C VAL A 344 19.12 -1.47 13.70
N GLU A 345 18.81 -0.33 14.33
CA GLU A 345 18.34 -0.25 15.70
C GLU A 345 16.94 0.36 15.72
N LEU A 346 15.94 -0.39 16.18
CA LEU A 346 14.62 0.15 16.50
C LEU A 346 14.50 0.32 18.02
N VAL A 347 14.19 1.55 18.41
CA VAL A 347 14.14 1.98 19.80
C VAL A 347 12.69 2.26 20.20
N ALA A 348 12.19 1.51 21.17
CA ALA A 348 10.89 1.73 21.81
C ALA A 348 11.06 2.54 23.11
N LYS A 349 10.41 3.71 23.19
CA LYS A 349 10.53 4.65 24.32
C LYS A 349 9.56 4.31 25.44
N THR A 350 9.85 4.82 26.65
CA THR A 350 9.03 4.60 27.85
C THR A 350 7.65 5.28 27.81
N THR A 351 7.33 5.98 26.73
CA THR A 351 5.99 6.54 26.48
C THR A 351 5.01 5.49 25.98
N ILE A 352 5.50 4.38 25.42
CA ILE A 352 4.68 3.22 25.06
C ILE A 352 4.14 2.56 26.33
N THR A 353 2.82 2.39 26.37
CA THR A 353 2.12 1.71 27.45
C THR A 353 1.41 0.46 26.95
N ASP A 354 1.24 -0.50 27.85
CA ASP A 354 0.21 -1.52 27.67
C ASP A 354 -1.19 -0.90 27.77
N TYR A 355 -2.21 -1.76 27.66
CA TYR A 355 -3.59 -1.34 27.80
C TYR A 355 -4.00 -0.88 29.22
N ALA A 356 -3.38 -1.44 30.25
CA ALA A 356 -3.59 -1.02 31.64
C ALA A 356 -2.94 0.35 31.95
N GLY A 357 -2.17 0.89 31.01
CA GLY A 357 -1.47 2.17 31.12
C GLY A 357 -0.11 2.04 31.82
N ASN A 358 0.43 0.83 31.98
CA ASN A 358 1.79 0.65 32.48
C ASN A 358 2.79 0.98 31.36
N PRO A 359 3.68 1.95 31.57
CA PRO A 359 4.71 2.27 30.58
C PRO A 359 5.81 1.20 30.56
N LEU A 360 6.53 1.08 29.43
CA LEU A 360 7.77 0.29 29.40
C LEU A 360 8.70 0.71 30.56
N ALA A 361 9.21 -0.28 31.30
CA ALA A 361 10.04 -0.02 32.48
C ALA A 361 11.36 0.73 32.15
N ALA A 362 11.84 0.56 30.93
CA ALA A 362 12.98 1.27 30.35
C ALA A 362 12.85 1.26 28.82
N GLN A 363 13.53 2.20 28.16
CA GLN A 363 13.69 2.18 26.72
C GLN A 363 14.28 0.83 26.28
N GLN A 364 13.68 0.23 25.26
CA GLN A 364 14.14 -1.01 24.66
C GLN A 364 14.76 -0.72 23.31
N THR A 365 15.88 -1.39 23.01
CA THR A 365 16.53 -1.31 21.70
C THR A 365 16.64 -2.72 21.17
N ILE A 366 16.03 -2.96 20.02
CA ILE A 366 16.30 -4.15 19.22
C ILE A 366 17.34 -3.80 18.17
N THR A 367 18.25 -4.73 17.91
CA THR A 367 19.29 -4.57 16.91
C THR A 367 19.30 -5.80 16.02
N PHE A 368 19.34 -5.58 14.72
CA PHE A 368 19.48 -6.61 13.70
C PHE A 368 20.34 -6.10 12.56
N ASN A 369 20.75 -7.00 11.68
CA ASN A 369 21.43 -6.65 10.45
C ASN A 369 20.49 -6.95 9.27
N THR A 370 20.44 -6.04 8.31
CA THR A 370 19.81 -6.34 7.03
C THR A 370 20.58 -7.41 6.27
N GLU A 371 19.93 -8.03 5.31
CA GLU A 371 20.56 -8.94 4.36
C GLU A 371 21.79 -8.31 3.73
N ALA A 372 22.82 -9.13 3.50
CA ALA A 372 23.99 -8.68 2.78
C ALA A 372 23.61 -8.32 1.35
N ALA A 373 24.33 -7.37 0.76
CA ALA A 373 24.18 -7.03 -0.64
C ALA A 373 24.27 -8.32 -1.46
N PRO A 374 23.49 -8.44 -2.55
CA PRO A 374 23.63 -9.56 -3.46
C PRO A 374 25.12 -9.77 -3.72
N PRO A 375 25.66 -10.98 -3.48
CA PRO A 375 27.06 -11.20 -3.72
C PRO A 375 27.26 -11.01 -5.22
N ASP A 376 28.09 -10.03 -5.59
CA ASP A 376 28.65 -9.75 -6.91
C ASP A 376 28.62 -11.03 -7.76
N SER A 377 27.50 -11.27 -8.45
CA SER A 377 27.17 -12.64 -8.81
C SER A 377 28.09 -13.00 -9.95
N PRO A 378 28.99 -13.99 -9.79
CA PRO A 378 29.87 -14.34 -10.90
C PRO A 378 29.07 -14.88 -12.08
N ALA A 379 27.74 -15.03 -11.98
CA ALA A 379 26.84 -15.49 -13.02
C ALA A 379 26.53 -14.40 -14.07
N VAL A 380 25.86 -13.32 -13.67
CA VAL A 380 25.32 -12.27 -14.54
C VAL A 380 25.30 -10.96 -13.76
N MET A 381 25.61 -9.85 -14.44
CA MET A 381 25.54 -8.50 -13.88
C MET A 381 24.98 -7.52 -14.92
N MET A 382 24.31 -6.46 -14.48
CA MET A 382 23.99 -5.26 -15.25
C MET A 382 25.28 -4.47 -15.51
N THR A 383 25.46 -4.04 -16.75
CA THR A 383 26.64 -3.28 -17.15
C THR A 383 26.31 -1.90 -17.69
N GLU A 384 25.15 -1.71 -18.30
CA GLU A 384 24.79 -0.43 -18.92
C GLU A 384 23.28 -0.28 -18.96
N ILE A 385 22.77 0.90 -18.59
CA ILE A 385 21.33 1.21 -18.51
C ILE A 385 21.08 2.53 -19.26
N CYS A 386 20.09 2.54 -20.14
CA CYS A 386 19.66 3.71 -20.90
C CYS A 386 18.21 4.02 -20.54
N VAL A 387 18.00 4.98 -19.64
CA VAL A 387 16.67 5.39 -19.15
C VAL A 387 16.09 6.56 -19.96
N GLU A 388 16.94 7.39 -20.55
CA GLU A 388 16.51 8.50 -21.41
C GLU A 388 17.32 8.50 -22.72
N ALA A 389 16.91 7.63 -23.65
CA ALA A 389 17.57 7.52 -24.94
C ALA A 389 17.59 8.86 -25.70
N GLN A 390 18.72 9.21 -26.29
CA GLN A 390 18.89 10.33 -27.21
C GLN A 390 19.08 9.85 -28.67
N GLN A 391 18.95 8.54 -28.89
CA GLN A 391 19.09 7.88 -30.19
C GLN A 391 18.00 6.81 -30.39
N ASP A 392 17.60 6.56 -31.64
CA ASP A 392 16.56 5.58 -32.00
C ASP A 392 17.11 4.15 -31.96
N TRP A 393 17.33 3.60 -30.76
CA TRP A 393 17.85 2.24 -30.56
C TRP A 393 16.86 1.15 -30.99
N SER A 394 15.55 1.42 -30.91
CA SER A 394 14.47 0.52 -31.32
C SER A 394 14.29 0.41 -32.83
N HIS A 395 14.90 1.32 -33.59
CA HIS A 395 14.75 1.42 -35.05
C HIS A 395 13.27 1.62 -35.46
N SER A 396 12.54 2.45 -34.70
CA SER A 396 11.10 2.73 -34.82
C SER A 396 10.66 3.16 -36.23
N SER A 397 11.56 3.74 -37.04
CA SER A 397 11.34 3.94 -38.47
C SER A 397 12.64 4.17 -39.27
N GLY A 398 12.76 3.48 -40.42
CA GLY A 398 13.85 3.71 -41.37
C GLY A 398 14.96 2.65 -41.34
N ASN A 399 15.24 2.12 -42.53
CA ASN A 399 16.42 1.32 -42.89
C ASN A 399 16.59 -0.10 -42.31
N GLY A 400 15.57 -0.79 -41.81
CA GLY A 400 15.60 -2.26 -41.63
C GLY A 400 16.83 -2.82 -40.90
N GLY A 401 17.50 -1.99 -40.08
CA GLY A 401 18.61 -2.40 -39.24
C GLY A 401 18.09 -3.29 -38.12
N ILE A 402 18.99 -3.91 -37.38
CA ILE A 402 18.63 -4.76 -36.25
C ILE A 402 18.42 -3.82 -35.04
N PRO A 403 17.21 -3.71 -34.46
CA PRO A 403 17.02 -2.94 -33.23
C PRO A 403 17.95 -3.40 -32.11
N PHE A 404 18.29 -2.47 -31.22
CA PHE A 404 19.20 -2.63 -30.10
C PHE A 404 20.50 -3.27 -30.58
N SER A 405 21.13 -2.62 -31.56
CA SER A 405 22.44 -3.00 -32.10
C SER A 405 23.45 -1.88 -31.92
N LYS A 406 24.71 -2.12 -32.30
CA LYS A 406 25.81 -1.14 -32.20
C LYS A 406 25.63 0.15 -33.00
N THR A 407 24.58 0.24 -33.81
CA THR A 407 24.31 1.40 -34.65
C THR A 407 22.84 1.74 -34.51
N PRO A 408 22.50 2.87 -33.88
CA PRO A 408 21.11 3.27 -33.75
C PRO A 408 20.51 3.63 -35.11
N GLY A 409 19.18 3.61 -35.12
CA GLY A 409 18.35 3.95 -36.26
C GLY A 409 18.32 5.45 -36.57
N THR A 410 17.41 5.81 -37.47
CA THR A 410 17.18 7.21 -37.88
C THR A 410 15.74 7.65 -37.63
N GLY A 411 14.99 6.85 -36.88
CA GLY A 411 13.59 7.04 -36.55
C GLY A 411 13.40 8.05 -35.42
N SER A 412 12.26 7.93 -34.75
CA SER A 412 11.93 8.83 -33.64
C SER A 412 12.52 8.27 -32.36
N ILE A 413 13.00 9.16 -31.51
CA ILE A 413 13.49 8.83 -30.17
C ILE A 413 12.29 8.87 -29.22
N SER A 414 12.12 7.84 -28.42
CA SER A 414 11.04 7.68 -27.43
C SER A 414 11.41 6.65 -26.36
N ALA A 415 10.52 6.42 -25.39
CA ALA A 415 10.68 5.38 -24.38
C ALA A 415 10.93 3.97 -24.97
N SER A 416 10.49 3.70 -26.20
CA SER A 416 10.80 2.41 -26.83
C SER A 416 12.27 2.20 -27.14
N ASP A 417 13.08 3.25 -27.06
CA ASP A 417 14.53 3.22 -27.30
C ASP A 417 15.34 2.99 -26.01
N GLU A 418 14.68 2.85 -24.86
CA GLU A 418 15.30 2.49 -23.60
C GLU A 418 15.78 1.04 -23.58
N TRP A 419 16.82 0.73 -22.81
CA TRP A 419 17.35 -0.63 -22.71
C TRP A 419 18.24 -0.84 -21.48
N ILE A 420 18.38 -2.11 -21.09
CA ILE A 420 19.30 -2.59 -20.04
C ILE A 420 20.22 -3.64 -20.65
N GLU A 421 21.52 -3.50 -20.46
CA GLU A 421 22.52 -4.49 -20.86
C GLU A 421 23.06 -5.25 -19.64
N LEU A 422 23.12 -6.57 -19.83
CA LEU A 422 23.71 -7.52 -18.92
C LEU A 422 24.97 -8.15 -19.51
N ARG A 423 25.86 -8.64 -18.65
CA ARG A 423 27.02 -9.43 -19.02
C ARG A 423 27.08 -10.72 -18.22
N VAL A 424 27.13 -11.85 -18.94
CA VAL A 424 27.36 -13.16 -18.31
C VAL A 424 28.83 -13.32 -17.94
N ILE A 425 29.15 -13.55 -16.68
CA ILE A 425 30.52 -13.62 -16.16
C ILE A 425 30.95 -15.02 -15.71
N THR A 426 30.02 -15.97 -15.66
CA THR A 426 30.33 -17.30 -15.11
C THR A 426 31.01 -18.18 -16.14
N PRO A 427 32.00 -19.02 -15.77
CA PRO A 427 32.65 -19.96 -16.68
C PRO A 427 31.72 -21.05 -17.22
N THR A 428 30.56 -21.28 -16.58
CA THR A 428 29.58 -22.29 -17.02
C THR A 428 28.46 -21.63 -17.82
N PRO A 429 28.04 -22.20 -18.96
CA PRO A 429 26.88 -21.67 -19.68
C PRO A 429 25.63 -21.64 -18.78
N LEU A 430 24.87 -20.56 -18.84
CA LEU A 430 23.64 -20.35 -18.09
C LEU A 430 22.41 -20.51 -18.98
N ASP A 431 21.33 -20.93 -18.36
CA ASP A 431 19.98 -20.76 -18.87
C ASP A 431 19.42 -19.51 -18.19
N LEU A 432 19.09 -18.48 -18.99
CA LEU A 432 18.51 -17.23 -18.48
C LEU A 432 16.97 -17.21 -18.61
N THR A 433 16.35 -18.35 -18.92
CA THR A 433 14.88 -18.46 -18.95
C THR A 433 14.32 -18.19 -17.56
N ASP A 434 13.20 -17.48 -17.49
CA ASP A 434 12.49 -17.08 -16.27
C ASP A 434 13.28 -16.10 -15.37
N TYR A 435 14.41 -15.54 -15.84
CA TYR A 435 15.06 -14.40 -15.18
C TYR A 435 14.15 -13.18 -15.30
N THR A 436 14.22 -12.28 -14.33
CA THR A 436 13.38 -11.08 -14.33
C THR A 436 14.20 -9.81 -14.11
N ILE A 437 13.76 -8.74 -14.77
CA ILE A 437 14.12 -7.37 -14.47
C ILE A 437 12.91 -6.69 -13.84
N GLU A 438 13.06 -6.22 -12.62
CA GLU A 438 12.04 -5.47 -11.89
C GLU A 438 12.41 -3.99 -11.90
N ILE A 439 11.49 -3.15 -12.37
CA ILE A 439 11.66 -1.70 -12.48
C ILE A 439 10.66 -1.03 -11.56
N PHE A 440 11.18 -0.16 -10.72
CA PHE A 440 10.41 0.71 -9.84
C PHE A 440 10.57 2.14 -10.40
N ASN A 441 9.49 2.89 -10.66
CA ASN A 441 9.56 4.31 -11.09
C ASN A 441 8.93 5.22 -10.04
N GLY A 442 9.50 6.41 -9.83
CA GLY A 442 8.92 7.45 -8.95
C GLY A 442 9.28 7.38 -7.45
N PRO A 443 8.69 8.26 -6.61
CA PRO A 443 9.20 8.55 -5.26
C PRO A 443 8.70 7.64 -4.11
N SER A 444 8.05 6.51 -4.37
CA SER A 444 7.60 5.60 -3.29
C SER A 444 7.89 4.14 -3.64
N THR A 445 8.37 3.40 -2.64
CA THR A 445 8.69 1.96 -2.68
C THR A 445 7.63 1.11 -1.99
N ASP A 446 6.52 1.69 -1.56
CA ASP A 446 5.49 0.99 -0.76
C ASP A 446 4.57 0.11 -1.64
N GLY A 447 4.96 -0.12 -2.89
CA GLY A 447 4.21 -0.85 -3.89
C GLY A 447 5.03 -1.93 -4.59
N PRO A 448 4.36 -2.91 -5.22
CA PRO A 448 5.05 -3.87 -6.09
C PRO A 448 5.83 -3.14 -7.19
N PRO A 449 6.85 -3.78 -7.80
CA PRO A 449 7.53 -3.20 -8.96
C PRO A 449 6.49 -2.73 -9.98
N LEU A 450 6.68 -1.51 -10.46
CA LEU A 450 5.74 -0.91 -11.41
C LEU A 450 5.72 -1.74 -12.69
N HIS A 451 6.89 -2.26 -13.07
CA HIS A 451 7.06 -3.10 -14.24
C HIS A 451 7.95 -4.30 -13.94
N ILE A 452 7.55 -5.47 -14.43
CA ILE A 452 8.34 -6.70 -14.40
C ILE A 452 8.53 -7.15 -15.84
N THR A 453 9.76 -7.45 -16.20
CA THR A 453 10.13 -7.95 -17.52
C THR A 453 10.77 -9.33 -17.39
N GLU A 454 10.05 -10.37 -17.81
CA GLU A 454 10.50 -11.77 -17.74
C GLU A 454 11.22 -12.19 -19.03
N PHE A 455 12.23 -13.04 -18.87
CA PHE A 455 13.06 -13.54 -19.96
C PHE A 455 12.47 -14.86 -20.48
N ASP A 456 11.76 -14.83 -21.62
CA ASP A 456 11.19 -16.03 -22.28
C ASP A 456 11.75 -16.23 -23.71
N ASP A 457 11.74 -17.48 -24.19
CA ASP A 457 12.34 -18.00 -25.43
C ASP A 457 11.68 -17.42 -26.70
N GLY A 458 11.96 -16.15 -26.96
CA GLY A 458 11.59 -15.44 -28.17
C GLY A 458 10.44 -14.44 -28.03
N LYS A 459 10.00 -14.15 -26.81
CA LYS A 459 9.13 -13.02 -26.47
C LYS A 459 9.52 -12.51 -25.10
N VAL A 460 9.84 -11.24 -25.03
CA VAL A 460 9.58 -10.49 -23.81
C VAL A 460 8.19 -9.91 -24.02
N ASP A 461 7.33 -9.88 -23.01
CA ASP A 461 6.09 -9.09 -23.12
C ASP A 461 6.52 -7.63 -23.39
N ASP A 462 6.14 -7.11 -24.55
CA ASP A 462 6.47 -5.78 -25.09
C ASP A 462 7.97 -5.42 -25.34
N GLY A 463 8.95 -6.21 -24.90
CA GLY A 463 10.39 -5.96 -25.12
C GLY A 463 11.11 -6.83 -26.19
N GLU A 464 12.41 -6.55 -26.40
CA GLU A 464 13.27 -7.30 -27.32
C GLU A 464 14.60 -7.72 -26.68
N LEU A 465 14.85 -9.04 -26.60
CA LEU A 465 16.13 -9.60 -26.17
C LEU A 465 17.12 -9.74 -27.34
N ARG A 466 18.34 -9.26 -27.13
CA ARG A 466 19.47 -9.38 -28.05
C ARG A 466 20.68 -9.99 -27.38
N PHE A 467 21.47 -10.74 -28.15
CA PHE A 467 22.69 -11.37 -27.68
C PHE A 467 23.90 -10.92 -28.50
N PHE A 468 25.03 -10.74 -27.81
CA PHE A 468 26.31 -10.41 -28.42
C PHE A 468 27.39 -11.38 -27.91
N PRO A 469 27.81 -12.36 -28.75
CA PRO A 469 27.49 -12.53 -30.17
C PRO A 469 26.06 -13.05 -30.43
N ALA A 470 25.50 -12.70 -31.59
CA ALA A 470 24.13 -13.08 -32.01
C ALA A 470 23.89 -14.59 -32.21
N THR A 471 24.91 -15.43 -31.99
CA THR A 471 24.80 -16.89 -32.02
C THR A 471 24.38 -17.50 -30.69
N SER A 472 24.36 -16.71 -29.62
CA SER A 472 23.90 -17.17 -28.31
C SER A 472 22.38 -17.30 -28.27
N VAL A 473 21.88 -18.12 -27.35
CA VAL A 473 20.44 -18.37 -27.14
C VAL A 473 20.15 -18.34 -25.65
N LEU A 474 18.92 -17.98 -25.28
CA LEU A 474 18.51 -17.76 -23.89
C LEU A 474 18.80 -18.96 -22.98
N THR A 475 18.53 -20.17 -23.47
CA THR A 475 18.75 -21.42 -22.74
C THR A 475 20.22 -21.85 -22.61
N ARG A 476 21.14 -21.10 -23.22
CA ARG A 476 22.57 -21.40 -23.20
C ARG A 476 23.43 -20.19 -23.52
N VAL A 477 23.53 -19.27 -22.58
CA VAL A 477 24.36 -18.08 -22.65
C VAL A 477 25.75 -18.36 -22.04
N THR A 478 26.82 -18.07 -22.76
CA THR A 478 28.20 -18.36 -22.32
C THR A 478 28.88 -17.14 -21.71
N THR A 479 29.94 -17.35 -20.92
CA THR A 479 30.81 -16.30 -20.37
C THR A 479 31.19 -15.25 -21.40
N GLY A 480 31.13 -13.99 -21.01
CA GLY A 480 31.45 -12.81 -21.82
C GLY A 480 30.39 -12.43 -22.84
N THR A 481 29.25 -13.14 -22.90
CA THR A 481 28.12 -12.73 -23.73
C THR A 481 27.46 -11.51 -23.10
N PHE A 482 27.17 -10.50 -23.91
CA PHE A 482 26.29 -9.41 -23.53
C PHE A 482 24.86 -9.74 -23.94
N VAL A 483 23.91 -9.46 -23.05
CA VAL A 483 22.48 -9.65 -23.28
C VAL A 483 21.83 -8.28 -23.13
N VAL A 484 21.16 -7.81 -24.16
CA VAL A 484 20.47 -6.52 -24.12
C VAL A 484 18.98 -6.77 -24.09
N LEU A 485 18.34 -6.26 -23.06
CA LEU A 485 16.90 -6.14 -22.94
C LEU A 485 16.50 -4.75 -23.43
N GLY A 486 16.04 -4.67 -24.67
CA GLY A 486 15.52 -3.44 -25.26
C GLY A 486 14.03 -3.28 -25.04
N ASN A 487 13.58 -2.04 -24.86
CA ASN A 487 12.19 -1.69 -24.54
C ASN A 487 11.65 -2.56 -23.39
N PRO A 488 12.27 -2.53 -22.20
CA PRO A 488 11.72 -3.25 -21.05
C PRO A 488 10.27 -2.82 -20.83
N THR A 489 9.46 -3.68 -20.21
CA THR A 489 8.05 -3.37 -19.94
C THR A 489 7.95 -2.01 -19.23
N GLY A 490 7.14 -1.10 -19.75
CA GLY A 490 7.01 0.26 -19.21
C GLY A 490 7.95 1.28 -19.87
N SER A 491 8.22 2.36 -19.15
CA SER A 491 9.25 3.36 -19.47
C SER A 491 10.03 3.58 -18.19
N MET A 492 11.35 3.65 -18.25
CA MET A 492 12.21 3.96 -17.12
C MET A 492 12.25 5.47 -16.93
N ASP A 493 11.98 5.93 -15.71
CA ASP A 493 12.17 7.33 -15.35
C ASP A 493 13.67 7.65 -15.20
N ASP A 494 14.01 8.94 -15.14
CA ASP A 494 15.37 9.38 -14.82
C ASP A 494 15.77 9.02 -13.37
N ASP A 495 14.80 8.82 -12.48
CA ASP A 495 14.94 8.29 -11.13
C ASP A 495 14.33 6.86 -11.04
N VAL A 496 15.17 5.82 -11.20
CA VAL A 496 14.73 4.42 -11.31
C VAL A 496 15.56 3.50 -10.41
N TYR A 497 14.93 2.44 -9.91
CA TYR A 497 15.61 1.33 -9.22
C TYR A 497 15.33 0.05 -9.99
N VAL A 498 16.40 -0.66 -10.32
CA VAL A 498 16.37 -1.82 -11.20
C VAL A 498 16.93 -3.02 -10.46
N ILE A 499 16.18 -4.12 -10.40
CA ILE A 499 16.63 -5.37 -9.78
C ILE A 499 16.67 -6.47 -10.85
N LEU A 500 17.78 -7.19 -10.92
CA LEU A 500 17.92 -8.42 -11.69
C LEU A 500 17.75 -9.63 -10.76
N ARG A 501 16.81 -10.52 -11.09
CA ARG A 501 16.63 -11.80 -10.38
C ARG A 501 16.85 -13.01 -11.29
N ASP A 502 17.34 -14.09 -10.70
CA ASP A 502 17.37 -15.40 -11.35
C ASP A 502 15.98 -16.07 -11.38
N ALA A 503 15.90 -17.23 -12.03
CA ALA A 503 14.67 -18.02 -12.16
C ALA A 503 14.08 -18.51 -10.82
N ASP A 504 14.87 -18.54 -9.73
CA ASP A 504 14.40 -18.91 -8.40
C ASP A 504 13.96 -17.65 -7.59
N GLY A 505 14.07 -16.45 -8.16
CA GLY A 505 13.74 -15.17 -7.54
C GLY A 505 14.88 -14.55 -6.72
N THR A 506 16.07 -15.14 -6.75
CA THR A 506 17.24 -14.63 -6.04
C THR A 506 17.75 -13.37 -6.71
N ILE A 507 18.01 -12.30 -5.96
CA ILE A 507 18.63 -11.09 -6.49
C ILE A 507 20.07 -11.42 -6.93
N LEU A 508 20.42 -11.06 -8.15
CA LEU A 508 21.76 -11.22 -8.71
C LEU A 508 22.54 -9.90 -8.77
N ASP A 509 21.84 -8.81 -9.04
CA ASP A 509 22.38 -7.46 -9.23
C ASP A 509 21.24 -6.46 -9.04
N GLU A 510 21.55 -5.26 -8.60
CA GLU A 510 20.63 -4.14 -8.51
C GLU A 510 21.35 -2.83 -8.81
N VAL A 511 20.58 -1.83 -9.26
CA VAL A 511 21.10 -0.50 -9.55
C VAL A 511 20.06 0.53 -9.20
N GLU A 512 20.44 1.47 -8.36
CA GLU A 512 19.78 2.75 -8.21
C GLU A 512 20.35 3.79 -9.18
N ILE A 513 19.48 4.43 -9.95
CA ILE A 513 19.78 5.60 -10.75
C ILE A 513 18.98 6.77 -10.16
N GLY A 514 19.67 7.83 -9.72
CA GLY A 514 19.04 8.99 -9.08
C GLY A 514 19.19 9.05 -7.56
N GLY A 515 18.10 9.26 -6.82
CA GLY A 515 18.13 9.28 -5.35
C GLY A 515 18.64 10.57 -4.72
N ILE A 516 18.43 11.71 -5.39
CA ILE A 516 18.95 13.04 -4.99
C ILE A 516 18.42 13.52 -3.62
N ASN A 517 17.28 12.99 -3.17
CA ASN A 517 16.68 13.32 -1.88
C ASN A 517 16.19 12.06 -1.15
N GLY A 518 16.03 12.14 0.17
CA GLY A 518 15.59 10.99 0.97
C GLY A 518 14.18 10.47 0.67
N SER A 519 13.43 11.12 -0.24
CA SER A 519 12.13 10.64 -0.73
C SER A 519 12.22 9.98 -2.11
N ASN A 520 13.35 10.00 -2.80
CA ASN A 520 13.59 9.22 -4.03
C ASN A 520 14.84 8.32 -3.96
N ASP A 521 15.53 8.30 -2.81
CA ASP A 521 16.64 7.39 -2.47
C ASP A 521 16.12 5.99 -2.09
N ARG A 522 16.58 4.98 -2.83
CA ARG A 522 16.10 3.59 -2.84
C ARG A 522 17.19 2.56 -2.52
N GLY A 523 18.48 2.86 -2.67
CA GLY A 523 19.62 2.01 -2.30
C GLY A 523 19.89 2.01 -0.79
N GLY A 524 19.26 2.95 -0.06
CA GLY A 524 19.18 2.90 1.39
C GLY A 524 20.44 3.33 2.12
N ASP A 525 21.59 3.49 1.47
CA ASP A 525 22.84 3.97 2.08
C ASP A 525 22.89 5.49 2.30
N GLY A 526 21.82 6.21 1.91
CA GLY A 526 21.49 7.57 2.31
C GLY A 526 21.57 8.57 1.17
N ALA A 527 20.72 9.60 1.21
CA ALA A 527 20.51 10.55 0.11
C ALA A 527 21.78 10.95 -0.66
N ASN A 528 21.72 10.86 -2.00
CA ASN A 528 22.79 11.10 -2.98
C ASN A 528 23.82 9.95 -3.15
N ASN A 529 23.34 8.73 -3.02
CA ASN A 529 23.99 7.44 -3.19
C ASN A 529 23.68 6.74 -4.52
N GLY A 530 22.63 7.15 -5.23
CA GLY A 530 22.33 6.58 -6.54
C GLY A 530 23.36 6.96 -7.61
N ALA A 531 23.45 6.10 -8.63
CA ALA A 531 24.20 6.36 -9.85
C ALA A 531 23.63 7.56 -10.62
N PRO A 532 24.44 8.28 -11.41
CA PRO A 532 25.86 8.08 -11.67
C PRO A 532 26.81 8.92 -10.80
N GLU A 533 26.32 9.97 -10.16
CA GLU A 533 27.06 10.83 -9.22
C GLU A 533 26.09 11.40 -8.18
N PRO A 534 26.57 11.84 -7.00
CA PRO A 534 25.70 12.45 -5.99
C PRO A 534 24.95 13.66 -6.57
N ASN A 535 23.63 13.68 -6.46
CA ASN A 535 22.73 14.72 -6.98
C ASN A 535 22.52 14.73 -8.51
N LEU A 536 22.89 13.68 -9.23
CA LEU A 536 22.51 13.50 -10.63
C LEU A 536 21.49 12.37 -10.73
N ASN A 537 20.58 12.50 -11.69
CA ASN A 537 19.65 11.47 -12.14
C ASN A 537 20.18 10.80 -13.42
N GLY A 538 19.39 9.90 -13.96
CA GLY A 538 19.64 9.21 -15.22
C GLY A 538 19.45 10.06 -16.47
N GLU A 539 19.11 11.37 -16.35
CA GLU A 539 18.91 12.25 -17.50
C GLU A 539 20.15 12.28 -18.39
N SER A 540 19.91 12.17 -19.70
CA SER A 540 20.96 12.22 -20.72
C SER A 540 20.94 13.56 -21.45
N THR A 541 22.09 14.22 -21.58
CA THR A 541 22.16 15.54 -22.24
C THR A 541 22.99 15.58 -23.53
N ALA A 542 23.71 14.49 -23.85
CA ALA A 542 24.73 14.38 -24.88
C ALA A 542 25.10 12.93 -25.29
N ILE A 543 24.72 12.54 -26.51
CA ILE A 543 25.01 11.25 -27.14
C ILE A 543 26.46 10.73 -27.06
N ASP A 544 27.46 11.62 -26.94
CA ASP A 544 28.88 11.28 -26.97
C ASP A 544 29.52 11.12 -25.58
N ARG A 545 28.76 11.35 -24.49
CA ARG A 545 29.29 11.39 -23.13
C ARG A 545 28.37 10.87 -22.03
N ASP A 546 27.05 10.93 -22.17
CA ASP A 546 26.10 10.64 -21.08
C ASP A 546 24.79 10.01 -21.60
N GLU A 547 24.84 9.25 -22.70
CA GLU A 547 23.68 8.51 -23.23
C GLU A 547 23.21 7.41 -22.25
N THR A 548 24.12 6.87 -21.46
CA THR A 548 23.87 5.72 -20.59
C THR A 548 24.51 5.89 -19.23
N ILE A 549 23.93 5.22 -18.25
CA ILE A 549 24.55 4.92 -16.96
C ILE A 549 25.31 3.61 -17.12
N SER A 550 26.63 3.67 -17.02
CA SER A 550 27.55 2.57 -17.30
C SER A 550 28.34 2.18 -16.06
N ARG A 551 28.34 0.88 -15.74
CA ARG A 551 29.14 0.32 -14.65
C ARG A 551 30.63 0.49 -14.96
N ARG A 552 31.39 1.09 -14.05
CA ARG A 552 32.83 1.32 -14.17
C ARG A 552 33.56 0.00 -14.36
N VAL A 553 34.65 0.04 -15.11
CA VAL A 553 35.57 -1.08 -15.27
C VAL A 553 36.90 -0.77 -14.58
N ASN A 554 37.30 -1.61 -13.63
CA ASN A 554 38.61 -1.54 -13.02
C ASN A 554 39.73 -1.77 -14.06
N GLY A 555 40.98 -1.47 -13.70
CA GLY A 555 42.21 -1.61 -14.53
C GLY A 555 42.54 -3.00 -15.13
N GLY A 556 41.58 -3.92 -15.17
CA GLY A 556 41.59 -5.19 -15.89
C GLY A 556 40.31 -5.50 -16.70
N GLY A 557 39.37 -4.55 -16.84
CA GLY A 557 38.09 -4.77 -17.56
C GLY A 557 37.05 -5.57 -16.76
N VAL A 558 37.18 -5.57 -15.44
CA VAL A 558 36.29 -6.25 -14.49
C VAL A 558 35.41 -5.17 -13.87
N HIS A 559 34.10 -5.38 -13.90
CA HIS A 559 33.14 -4.49 -13.25
C HIS A 559 33.17 -4.75 -11.74
N VAL A 560 32.87 -3.73 -10.95
CA VAL A 560 32.77 -3.83 -9.49
C VAL A 560 31.32 -3.63 -9.11
N ASP A 561 30.85 -4.48 -8.20
CA ASP A 561 29.60 -4.28 -7.49
C ASP A 561 29.85 -4.51 -6.00
N ASP A 562 30.07 -3.43 -5.26
CA ASP A 562 30.20 -3.45 -3.80
C ASP A 562 28.94 -2.94 -3.08
N GLY A 563 27.84 -2.78 -3.83
CA GLY A 563 26.58 -2.23 -3.35
C GLY A 563 26.56 -0.70 -3.23
N ASP A 564 27.65 -0.01 -3.62
CA ASP A 564 27.71 1.45 -3.70
C ASP A 564 27.56 1.89 -5.17
N ASP A 565 26.34 2.22 -5.57
CA ASP A 565 26.04 2.54 -6.97
C ASP A 565 26.73 3.82 -7.44
N VAL A 566 26.90 4.81 -6.56
CA VAL A 566 27.56 6.07 -6.90
C VAL A 566 29.05 5.90 -7.20
N ASP A 567 29.71 4.96 -6.54
CA ASP A 567 31.11 4.62 -6.84
C ASP A 567 31.24 3.67 -8.03
N ASN A 568 30.22 2.85 -8.31
CA ASN A 568 30.27 1.81 -9.34
C ASN A 568 29.79 2.24 -10.72
N TRP A 569 29.03 3.33 -10.85
CA TRP A 569 28.44 3.74 -12.12
C TRP A 569 28.88 5.16 -12.54
N VAL A 570 28.78 5.46 -13.83
CA VAL A 570 29.02 6.81 -14.41
C VAL A 570 28.13 7.06 -15.61
N HIS A 571 27.91 8.32 -15.94
CA HIS A 571 27.46 8.72 -17.28
C HIS A 571 28.51 8.38 -18.34
N ALA A 572 28.11 7.71 -19.42
CA ALA A 572 28.97 7.34 -20.53
C ALA A 572 28.25 7.37 -21.89
N ALA A 573 29.02 7.24 -22.96
CA ALA A 573 28.47 6.97 -24.29
C ALA A 573 28.04 5.51 -24.40
N ALA A 574 26.93 5.25 -25.11
CA ALA A 574 26.40 3.92 -25.33
C ALA A 574 27.44 2.93 -25.92
N THR A 575 27.64 1.78 -25.26
CA THR A 575 28.56 0.71 -25.71
C THR A 575 27.91 -0.63 -26.04
N LEU A 576 26.59 -0.65 -26.24
CA LEU A 576 25.74 -1.79 -26.59
C LEU A 576 26.46 -2.96 -27.31
N GLY A 577 26.49 -4.11 -26.68
CA GLY A 577 27.13 -5.35 -27.12
C GLY A 577 28.65 -5.32 -27.05
N ALA A 578 29.24 -4.49 -26.20
CA ALA A 578 30.68 -4.39 -25.97
C ALA A 578 30.99 -3.98 -24.51
N ALA A 579 32.24 -4.17 -24.09
CA ALA A 579 32.64 -3.72 -22.76
C ALA A 579 32.64 -2.19 -22.68
N ASN A 580 32.13 -1.68 -21.56
CA ASN A 580 32.12 -0.26 -21.22
C ASN A 580 33.52 0.35 -21.35
N THR A 581 33.57 1.58 -21.83
CA THR A 581 34.82 2.37 -21.93
C THR A 581 34.99 3.38 -20.80
N ALA A 582 34.01 3.46 -19.90
CA ALA A 582 34.03 4.26 -18.69
C ALA A 582 35.20 3.82 -17.77
N THR A 583 36.24 4.66 -17.73
CA THR A 583 37.37 4.53 -16.81
C THR A 583 37.30 5.63 -15.77
N ASP A 584 37.93 5.44 -14.61
CA ASP A 584 38.03 6.43 -13.52
C ASP A 584 38.57 7.83 -13.92
N GLU A 585 39.11 8.02 -15.12
CA GLU A 585 39.50 9.34 -15.61
C GLU A 585 38.37 10.01 -16.40
N PRO A 586 37.86 11.18 -15.95
CA PRO A 586 36.95 11.97 -16.77
C PRO A 586 37.64 12.30 -18.10
N PRO A 587 36.90 12.32 -19.23
CA PRO A 587 37.49 12.55 -20.53
C PRO A 587 38.29 13.86 -20.51
N PRO A 588 39.52 13.88 -21.06
CA PRO A 588 40.35 15.07 -21.02
C PRO A 588 39.57 16.25 -21.60
N LEU A 589 39.52 17.35 -20.83
CA LEU A 589 38.86 18.59 -21.26
C LEU A 589 39.28 18.90 -22.70
N PRO A 590 38.32 19.23 -23.60
CA PRO A 590 38.67 19.57 -24.98
C PRO A 590 39.75 20.66 -24.95
N PRO A 591 40.77 20.57 -25.82
CA PRO A 591 41.86 21.53 -25.82
C PRO A 591 41.27 22.92 -25.91
N ALA A 592 41.56 23.77 -24.92
CA ALA A 592 41.09 25.14 -24.88
C ALA A 592 41.28 25.78 -26.27
N PRO A 593 40.24 26.40 -26.86
CA PRO A 593 40.28 26.86 -28.24
C PRO A 593 41.53 27.71 -28.44
N GLY A 594 42.45 27.19 -29.25
CA GLY A 594 43.81 27.67 -29.30
C GLY A 594 43.87 29.16 -29.56
N SER A 595 44.57 29.89 -28.69
CA SER A 595 45.05 31.23 -28.99
C SER A 595 45.92 31.12 -30.24
N ALA A 596 45.35 31.47 -31.39
CA ALA A 596 46.10 31.64 -32.62
C ALA A 596 47.21 32.65 -32.33
N ARG A 597 48.46 32.17 -32.30
CA ARG A 597 49.63 33.05 -32.32
C ARG A 597 49.52 33.92 -33.58
N ARG A 598 49.36 35.22 -33.38
CA ARG A 598 49.85 36.24 -34.31
C ARG A 598 51.10 36.88 -33.72
#